data_AF-A0A914KAF1-F1
#
_entry.id   AF-A0A914KAF1-F1
#
_cell.length_a   1.000
_cell.length_b   1.000
_cell.length_c   1.000
_cell.angle_alpha   90.00
_cell.angle_beta   90.00
_cell.angle_gamma   90.00
#
_symmetry.space_group_name_H-M   'P 1'
#
loop_
_entity.id
_entity.type
_entity.pdbx_description
1 polymer ?
#
loop_
_entity_poly.entity_id
_entity_poly.type
_entity_poly.pdbx_seq_one_letter_code
_entity_poly.pdbx_strand_id
1 'polypeptide(L)'
;VGVYWAKYYFPDHSADKFDVVNGDVDCFEKLNDNSGADYVKTTGKCPANCEKLPALDRIASLDGDCDRLIYSFYNSKGDFCVVDGDFQAILFASFIYEKLCEMNLDDEARKNFTFGIATTRYANGALDKALQKYSDWLQIMKGETGVANISRLINKLDVGIFFEANGHGS
;
A
#
# COMPACT_ATOMS: atom_id res chain seq x y z
N VAL A 1 -11.52 13.64 5.07
CA VAL A 1 -11.01 14.09 3.74
C VAL A 1 -11.33 13.07 2.64
N GLY A 2 -11.00 11.80 2.83
CA GLY A 2 -11.15 10.76 1.79
C GLY A 2 -12.56 10.59 1.22
N VAL A 3 -13.61 10.74 2.04
CA VAL A 3 -15.01 10.70 1.56
C VAL A 3 -15.27 11.76 0.48
N TYR A 4 -14.75 12.98 0.66
CA TYR A 4 -14.92 14.05 -0.31
C TYR A 4 -14.16 13.73 -1.60
N TRP A 5 -12.93 13.21 -1.52
CA TRP A 5 -12.18 12.81 -2.71
C TRP A 5 -12.88 11.68 -3.48
N ALA A 6 -13.36 10.65 -2.77
CA ALA A 6 -14.05 9.53 -3.38
C ALA A 6 -15.39 9.91 -4.04
N LYS A 7 -16.13 10.85 -3.44
CA LYS A 7 -17.43 11.28 -3.99
C LYS A 7 -17.34 12.36 -5.07
N TYR A 8 -16.34 13.24 -5.00
CA TYR A 8 -16.34 14.46 -5.81
C TYR A 8 -15.08 14.65 -6.65
N TYR A 9 -13.93 14.09 -6.25
CA TYR A 9 -12.69 14.25 -7.03
C TYR A 9 -12.51 13.10 -8.02
N PHE A 10 -12.46 11.86 -7.54
CA PHE A 10 -12.16 10.71 -8.41
C PHE A 10 -13.19 10.45 -9.51
N PRO A 11 -14.50 10.65 -9.33
CA PRO A 11 -15.46 10.46 -10.42
C PRO A 11 -15.20 11.37 -11.64
N ASP A 12 -14.57 12.53 -11.44
CA ASP A 12 -14.24 13.46 -12.52
C ASP A 12 -12.85 13.20 -13.12
N HIS A 13 -12.01 12.39 -12.47
CA HIS A 13 -10.59 12.19 -12.80
C HIS A 13 -10.20 10.73 -13.05
N SER A 14 -11.12 9.78 -12.88
CA SER A 14 -10.93 8.36 -13.14
C SER A 14 -12.15 7.77 -13.85
N ALA A 15 -11.91 6.78 -14.70
CA ALA A 15 -12.99 5.97 -15.29
C ALA A 15 -13.59 4.97 -14.28
N ASP A 16 -12.91 4.76 -13.14
CA ASP A 16 -13.33 3.83 -12.11
C ASP A 16 -14.50 4.38 -11.29
N LYS A 17 -15.41 3.48 -10.90
CA LYS A 17 -16.52 3.79 -9.99
C LYS A 17 -16.17 3.31 -8.59
N PHE A 18 -16.41 4.17 -7.61
CA PHE A 18 -16.15 3.89 -6.21
C PHE A 18 -17.46 3.92 -5.42
N ASP A 19 -17.74 2.84 -4.70
CA ASP A 19 -18.81 2.81 -3.71
C ASP A 19 -18.24 3.24 -2.35
N VAL A 20 -18.76 4.35 -1.82
CA VAL A 20 -18.28 4.92 -0.55
C VAL A 20 -19.16 4.44 0.59
N VAL A 21 -18.57 3.66 1.48
CA VAL A 21 -19.15 3.23 2.76
C VAL A 21 -18.46 3.94 3.93
N ASN A 22 -19.09 3.95 5.11
CA ASN A 22 -18.55 4.58 6.33
C ASN A 22 -18.16 6.05 6.13
N GLY A 23 -18.90 6.76 5.28
CA GLY A 23 -18.60 8.13 4.86
C GLY A 23 -19.41 9.23 5.54
N ASP A 24 -19.90 8.99 6.76
CA ASP A 24 -20.63 9.99 7.55
C ASP A 24 -19.63 10.95 8.20
N VAL A 25 -19.40 12.09 7.55
CA VAL A 25 -18.40 13.09 7.95
C VAL A 25 -18.94 14.07 9.00
N ASP A 26 -20.25 14.07 9.25
CA ASP A 26 -20.91 15.00 10.17
C ASP A 26 -21.05 14.41 11.59
N CYS A 27 -20.88 13.09 11.74
CA CYS A 27 -20.93 12.38 13.02
C CYS A 27 -19.52 11.96 13.48
N PHE A 28 -18.94 12.71 14.41
CA PHE A 28 -17.58 12.47 14.91
C PHE A 28 -17.40 11.09 15.53
N GLU A 29 -18.43 10.57 16.20
CA GLU A 29 -18.42 9.25 16.86
C GLU A 29 -18.25 8.09 15.88
N LYS A 30 -18.55 8.30 14.59
CA LYS A 30 -18.37 7.28 13.54
C LYS A 30 -16.97 7.31 12.93
N LEU A 31 -16.14 8.31 13.23
CA LEU A 31 -14.78 8.40 12.71
C LEU A 31 -13.95 7.21 13.20
N ASN A 32 -13.53 6.35 12.26
CA ASN A 32 -12.80 5.11 12.53
C ASN A 32 -13.56 4.10 13.43
N ASP A 33 -14.88 4.23 13.56
CA ASP A 33 -15.69 3.26 14.30
C ASP A 33 -15.85 1.99 13.47
N ASN A 34 -15.31 0.87 13.97
CA ASN A 34 -15.30 -0.44 13.31
C ASN A 34 -14.92 -0.42 11.82
N SER A 35 -14.06 0.52 11.43
CA SER A 35 -13.72 0.81 10.03
C SER A 35 -12.37 1.53 9.93
N GLY A 36 -11.89 1.69 8.70
CA GLY A 36 -10.65 2.39 8.38
C GLY A 36 -9.40 1.51 8.41
N ALA A 37 -8.29 2.06 7.93
CA ALA A 37 -7.04 1.32 7.71
C ALA A 37 -6.52 0.65 9.00
N ASP A 38 -6.50 1.38 10.12
CA ASP A 38 -6.01 0.87 11.40
C ASP A 38 -6.86 -0.29 11.93
N TYR A 39 -8.19 -0.18 11.85
CA TYR A 39 -9.10 -1.25 12.26
C TYR A 39 -8.85 -2.53 11.45
N VAL A 40 -8.79 -2.44 10.12
CA VAL A 40 -8.59 -3.60 9.26
C VAL A 40 -7.22 -4.23 9.51
N LYS A 41 -6.18 -3.41 9.63
CA LYS A 41 -4.82 -3.90 9.86
C LYS A 41 -4.66 -4.58 11.22
N THR A 42 -5.19 -4.00 12.29
CA THR A 42 -4.98 -4.50 13.66
C THR A 42 -5.87 -5.68 13.99
N THR A 43 -7.10 -5.71 13.46
CA THR A 43 -8.07 -6.78 13.76
C THR A 43 -8.06 -7.92 12.76
N GLY A 44 -7.61 -7.67 11.52
CA GLY A 44 -7.73 -8.62 10.41
C GLY A 44 -9.18 -8.90 10.02
N LYS A 45 -10.12 -8.01 10.35
CA LYS A 45 -11.55 -8.17 10.09
C LYS A 45 -12.05 -7.22 9.02
N CYS A 46 -13.15 -7.62 8.39
CA CYS A 46 -13.90 -6.77 7.48
C CYS A 46 -14.40 -5.51 8.19
N PRO A 47 -14.25 -4.31 7.60
CA PRO A 47 -14.85 -3.10 8.15
C PRO A 47 -16.39 -3.21 8.09
N ALA A 48 -17.06 -2.44 8.96
CA ALA A 48 -18.52 -2.38 8.99
C ALA A 48 -19.10 -2.01 7.62
N ASN A 49 -20.25 -2.57 7.28
CA ASN A 49 -20.98 -2.35 6.02
C ASN A 49 -20.32 -2.94 4.76
N CYS A 50 -19.29 -3.79 4.90
CA CYS A 50 -18.63 -4.49 3.80
C CYS A 50 -18.81 -6.03 3.85
N GLU A 51 -19.61 -6.56 4.78
CA GLU A 51 -19.63 -7.98 5.13
C GLU A 51 -20.27 -8.89 4.07
N LYS A 52 -20.96 -8.31 3.08
CA LYS A 52 -21.74 -9.03 2.06
C LYS A 52 -21.21 -8.80 0.64
N LEU A 53 -19.97 -8.35 0.51
CA LEU A 53 -19.38 -8.12 -0.80
C LEU A 53 -19.08 -9.45 -1.51
N PRO A 54 -19.27 -9.52 -2.85
CA PRO A 54 -18.83 -10.64 -3.67
C PRO A 54 -17.34 -11.00 -3.45
N ALA A 55 -17.01 -12.26 -3.69
CA ALA A 55 -15.61 -12.68 -3.69
C ALA A 55 -14.84 -11.91 -4.76
N LEU A 56 -13.60 -11.54 -4.41
CA LEU A 56 -12.65 -10.77 -5.23
C LEU A 56 -13.01 -9.30 -5.45
N ASP A 57 -14.13 -8.81 -4.90
CA ASP A 57 -14.38 -7.37 -4.85
C ASP A 57 -13.33 -6.70 -3.96
N ARG A 58 -12.75 -5.62 -4.48
CA ARG A 58 -11.65 -4.91 -3.84
C ARG A 58 -12.18 -3.87 -2.86
N ILE A 59 -11.73 -3.98 -1.62
CA ILE A 59 -12.06 -3.04 -0.55
C ILE A 59 -10.80 -2.22 -0.27
N ALA A 60 -10.93 -0.90 -0.29
CA ALA A 60 -9.89 0.04 0.09
C ALA A 60 -10.30 0.77 1.38
N SER A 61 -9.54 0.60 2.45
CA SER A 61 -9.76 1.28 3.73
C SER A 61 -8.73 2.38 3.92
N LEU A 62 -9.23 3.61 4.06
CA LEU A 62 -8.44 4.79 4.42
C LEU A 62 -8.53 5.02 5.93
N ASP A 63 -7.55 5.69 6.53
CA ASP A 63 -7.71 6.26 7.87
C ASP A 63 -8.32 7.68 7.84
N GLY A 64 -8.50 8.28 9.02
CA GLY A 64 -9.32 9.47 9.21
C GLY A 64 -8.84 10.71 8.43
N ASP A 65 -7.53 10.89 8.34
CA ASP A 65 -6.85 11.93 7.57
C ASP A 65 -6.33 11.46 6.21
N CYS A 66 -6.43 10.17 5.92
CA CYS A 66 -6.16 9.54 4.63
C CYS A 66 -4.68 9.54 4.22
N ASP A 67 -3.79 9.33 5.20
CA ASP A 67 -2.36 9.09 4.96
C ASP A 67 -2.00 7.59 4.90
N ARG A 68 -2.96 6.70 5.23
CA ARG A 68 -2.83 5.25 5.11
C ARG A 68 -3.86 4.64 4.19
N LEU A 69 -3.43 3.58 3.50
CA LEU A 69 -4.28 2.74 2.66
C LEU A 69 -4.04 1.27 2.98
N ILE A 70 -5.12 0.55 3.29
CA ILE A 70 -5.12 -0.91 3.41
C ILE A 70 -6.12 -1.49 2.41
N TYR A 71 -5.66 -2.42 1.59
CA TYR A 71 -6.53 -3.18 0.72
C TYR A 71 -7.01 -4.46 1.41
N SER A 72 -8.18 -4.94 1.01
CA SER A 72 -8.70 -6.24 1.43
C SER A 72 -9.70 -6.76 0.41
N PHE A 73 -10.03 -8.04 0.51
CA PHE A 73 -11.04 -8.70 -0.32
C PHE A 73 -11.47 -10.02 0.32
N TYR A 74 -12.61 -10.56 -0.13
CA TYR A 74 -12.98 -11.95 0.17
C TYR A 74 -12.40 -12.89 -0.90
N ASN A 75 -11.67 -13.93 -0.48
CA ASN A 75 -11.19 -14.92 -1.43
C ASN A 75 -12.33 -15.83 -1.93
N SER A 76 -12.05 -16.73 -2.87
CA SER A 76 -13.06 -17.66 -3.43
C SER A 76 -13.64 -18.67 -2.42
N LYS A 77 -13.04 -18.79 -1.22
CA LYS A 77 -13.52 -19.62 -0.12
C LYS A 77 -14.36 -18.83 0.89
N GLY A 78 -14.47 -17.51 0.72
CA GLY A 78 -15.16 -16.62 1.64
C GLY A 78 -14.29 -16.14 2.81
N ASP A 79 -12.98 -16.40 2.81
CA ASP A 79 -12.09 -15.86 3.84
C ASP A 79 -11.78 -14.40 3.54
N PHE A 80 -11.79 -13.55 4.57
CA PHE A 80 -11.35 -12.17 4.46
C PHE A 80 -9.82 -12.10 4.43
N CYS A 81 -9.27 -11.52 3.37
CA CYS A 81 -7.84 -11.40 3.14
C CYS A 81 -7.43 -9.92 3.19
N VAL A 82 -6.42 -9.62 4.01
CA VAL A 82 -5.82 -8.28 4.12
C VAL A 82 -4.59 -8.18 3.22
N VAL A 83 -4.52 -7.08 2.47
CA VAL A 83 -3.41 -6.68 1.62
C VAL A 83 -2.85 -5.37 2.20
N ASP A 84 -1.92 -5.53 3.12
CA ASP A 84 -1.34 -4.43 3.89
C ASP A 84 -0.21 -3.69 3.15
N GLY A 85 0.49 -2.80 3.84
CA GLY A 85 1.59 -2.03 3.23
C GLY A 85 2.75 -2.89 2.74
N ASP A 86 3.03 -4.06 3.36
CA ASP A 86 4.10 -4.96 2.89
C ASP A 86 3.75 -5.53 1.50
N PHE A 87 2.48 -5.90 1.27
CA PHE A 87 2.02 -6.32 -0.06
C PHE A 87 2.06 -5.19 -1.09
N GLN A 88 1.73 -3.97 -0.69
CA GLN A 88 1.82 -2.79 -1.57
C GLN A 88 3.26 -2.52 -1.98
N ALA A 89 4.20 -2.59 -1.03
CA ALA A 89 5.64 -2.52 -1.28
C ALA A 89 6.09 -3.54 -2.34
N ILE A 90 5.66 -4.81 -2.22
CA ILE A 90 5.99 -5.86 -3.20
C ILE A 90 5.40 -5.54 -4.57
N LEU A 91 4.14 -5.07 -4.61
CA LEU A 91 3.45 -4.74 -5.86
C LEU A 91 4.16 -3.63 -6.63
N PHE A 92 4.53 -2.54 -5.95
CA PHE A 92 5.29 -1.45 -6.57
C PHE A 92 6.69 -1.92 -6.98
N ALA A 93 7.36 -2.71 -6.14
CA ALA A 93 8.68 -3.24 -6.43
C ALA A 93 8.67 -4.12 -7.69
N SER A 94 7.67 -5.01 -7.81
CA SER A 94 7.54 -5.88 -8.98
C SER A 94 7.22 -5.08 -10.23
N PHE A 95 6.30 -4.11 -10.15
CA PHE A 95 5.91 -3.29 -11.31
C PHE A 95 7.10 -2.49 -11.86
N ILE A 96 7.84 -1.80 -10.99
CA ILE A 96 9.01 -1.01 -11.41
C ILE A 96 10.11 -1.92 -11.95
N TYR A 97 10.37 -3.06 -11.29
CA TYR A 97 11.33 -4.06 -11.77
C TYR A 97 11.00 -4.54 -13.19
N GLU A 98 9.73 -4.87 -13.46
CA GLU A 98 9.29 -5.30 -14.80
C GLU A 98 9.58 -4.22 -15.85
N LYS A 99 9.34 -2.94 -15.53
CA LYS A 99 9.63 -1.82 -16.44
C LYS A 99 11.11 -1.61 -16.67
N LEU A 100 11.95 -1.77 -15.66
CA LEU A 100 13.41 -1.68 -15.82
C LEU A 100 13.95 -2.81 -16.70
N CYS A 101 13.40 -4.02 -16.56
CA CYS A 101 13.75 -5.15 -17.42
C CYS A 101 13.33 -4.93 -18.89
N GLU A 102 12.21 -4.24 -19.14
CA GLU A 102 11.73 -3.90 -20.50
C GLU A 102 12.60 -2.84 -21.19
N MET A 103 13.25 -1.93 -20.44
CA MET A 103 14.00 -0.79 -20.99
C MET A 103 15.31 -1.16 -21.70
N ASN A 104 15.82 -2.38 -21.53
CA ASN A 104 17.06 -2.88 -22.14
C ASN A 104 18.25 -1.88 -22.04
N LEU A 105 18.46 -1.34 -20.84
CA LEU A 105 19.54 -0.38 -20.54
C LEU A 105 20.92 -1.02 -20.76
N ASP A 106 21.87 -0.25 -21.26
CA ASP A 106 23.27 -0.68 -21.32
C ASP A 106 23.91 -0.75 -19.92
N ASP A 107 25.09 -1.39 -19.84
CA ASP A 107 25.79 -1.64 -18.57
C ASP A 107 26.17 -0.37 -17.83
N GLU A 108 26.42 0.74 -18.53
CA GLU A 108 26.80 2.02 -17.92
C GLU A 108 25.57 2.70 -17.31
N ALA A 109 24.49 2.81 -18.09
CA ALA A 109 23.21 3.34 -17.64
C ALA A 109 22.67 2.53 -16.45
N ARG A 110 22.75 1.19 -16.51
CA ARG A 110 22.33 0.31 -15.42
C ARG A 110 23.12 0.55 -14.13
N LYS A 111 24.44 0.76 -14.21
CA LYS A 111 25.28 1.02 -13.02
C LYS A 111 25.00 2.38 -12.38
N ASN A 112 24.55 3.35 -13.18
CA ASN A 112 24.27 4.71 -12.73
C ASN A 112 22.82 4.90 -12.24
N PHE A 113 21.96 3.89 -12.38
CA PHE A 113 20.58 3.95 -11.92
C PHE A 113 20.39 3.16 -10.62
N THR A 114 19.78 3.80 -9.63
CA THR A 114 19.60 3.27 -8.29
C THR A 114 18.12 3.11 -7.97
N PHE A 115 17.72 1.85 -7.77
CA PHE A 115 16.38 1.46 -7.37
C PHE A 115 16.44 0.69 -6.06
N GLY A 116 15.55 1.02 -5.13
CA GLY A 116 15.55 0.36 -3.84
C GLY A 116 14.27 0.54 -3.05
N ILE A 117 14.19 -0.23 -1.99
CA ILE A 117 13.08 -0.24 -1.05
C ILE A 117 13.64 -0.16 0.36
N ALA A 118 13.04 0.69 1.19
CA ALA A 118 13.36 0.75 2.60
C ALA A 118 12.26 0.08 3.42
N THR A 119 12.66 -0.91 4.22
CA THR A 119 11.77 -1.63 5.13
C THR A 119 12.11 -1.30 6.58
N THR A 120 11.11 -1.31 7.46
CA THR A 120 11.36 -1.18 8.90
C THR A 120 11.85 -2.51 9.46
N ARG A 121 12.44 -2.50 10.67
CA ARG A 121 12.75 -3.74 11.41
C ARG A 121 11.54 -4.65 11.69
N TYR A 122 10.32 -4.13 11.56
CA TYR A 122 9.07 -4.85 11.80
C TYR A 122 8.52 -5.53 10.54
N ALA A 123 9.16 -5.33 9.38
CA ALA A 123 8.82 -6.03 8.16
C ALA A 123 8.89 -7.54 8.38
N ASN A 124 7.87 -8.24 7.89
CA ASN A 124 7.79 -9.68 7.97
C ASN A 124 8.99 -10.30 7.22
N GLY A 125 9.63 -11.35 7.76
CA GLY A 125 10.67 -12.09 7.03
C GLY A 125 10.18 -12.69 5.70
N ALA A 126 8.85 -12.83 5.52
CA ALA A 126 8.24 -13.16 4.24
C ALA A 126 8.38 -12.03 3.20
N LEU A 127 8.33 -10.76 3.61
CA LEU A 127 8.56 -9.61 2.73
C LEU A 127 9.98 -9.65 2.17
N ASP A 128 10.98 -9.75 3.06
CA ASP A 128 12.39 -9.85 2.65
C ASP A 128 12.59 -10.97 1.61
N LYS A 129 12.02 -12.16 1.87
CA LYS A 129 12.09 -13.31 0.95
C LYS A 129 11.42 -13.04 -0.40
N ALA A 130 10.25 -12.40 -0.41
CA ALA A 130 9.54 -12.07 -1.64
C ALA A 130 10.34 -11.07 -2.50
N LEU A 131 10.96 -10.08 -1.85
CA LEU A 131 11.74 -9.04 -2.53
C LEU A 131 13.07 -9.55 -3.09
N GLN A 132 13.64 -10.63 -2.54
CA GLN A 132 14.89 -11.21 -3.07
C GLN A 132 14.81 -11.60 -4.55
N LYS A 133 13.61 -11.90 -5.06
CA LYS A 133 13.39 -12.19 -6.48
C LYS A 133 13.78 -11.01 -7.40
N TYR A 134 13.78 -9.79 -6.87
CA TYR A 134 14.07 -8.56 -7.62
C TYR A 134 15.47 -8.00 -7.35
N SER A 135 16.30 -8.70 -6.57
CA SER A 135 17.58 -8.20 -6.04
C SER A 135 18.61 -7.78 -7.08
N ASP A 136 18.49 -8.23 -8.34
CA ASP A 136 19.37 -7.82 -9.45
C ASP A 136 19.20 -6.35 -9.87
N TRP A 137 18.09 -5.72 -9.44
CA TRP A 137 17.81 -4.29 -9.64
C TRP A 137 17.47 -3.59 -8.32
N LEU A 138 16.80 -4.29 -7.41
CA LEU A 138 16.23 -3.71 -6.19
C LEU A 138 17.18 -3.84 -5.00
N GLN A 139 17.62 -2.71 -4.47
CA GLN A 139 18.35 -2.63 -3.21
C GLN A 139 17.39 -2.68 -2.02
N ILE A 140 17.54 -3.67 -1.13
CA ILE A 140 16.72 -3.78 0.08
C ILE A 140 17.48 -3.15 1.26
N MET A 141 16.95 -2.04 1.77
CA MET A 141 17.55 -1.28 2.88
C MET A 141 16.71 -1.46 4.15
N LYS A 142 17.37 -1.66 5.30
CA LYS A 142 16.69 -1.70 6.59
C LYS A 142 16.87 -0.38 7.34
N GLY A 143 15.77 0.29 7.64
CA GLY A 143 15.74 1.54 8.39
C GLY A 143 15.20 1.37 9.81
N GLU A 144 15.56 2.33 10.67
CA GLU A 144 14.82 2.55 11.91
C GLU A 144 13.39 2.99 11.59
N THR A 145 12.44 2.71 12.49
CA THR A 145 11.05 3.14 12.32
C THR A 145 10.92 4.65 12.25
N GLY A 146 9.85 5.09 11.58
CA GLY A 146 9.53 6.49 11.40
C GLY A 146 9.83 6.96 9.99
N VAL A 147 8.84 7.63 9.40
CA VAL A 147 8.84 8.11 8.02
C VAL A 147 10.06 8.97 7.70
N ALA A 148 10.50 9.82 8.64
CA ALA A 148 11.67 10.68 8.45
C ALA A 148 12.98 9.88 8.27
N ASN A 149 13.15 8.80 9.02
CA ASN A 149 14.34 7.94 8.93
C ASN A 149 14.37 7.22 7.59
N ILE A 150 13.22 6.70 7.17
CA ILE A 150 13.12 5.96 5.94
C ILE A 150 13.19 6.87 4.70
N SER A 151 12.51 8.01 4.74
CA SER A 151 12.60 9.04 3.69
C SER A 151 14.06 9.42 3.41
N ARG A 152 14.90 9.56 4.44
CA ARG A 152 16.34 9.84 4.28
C ARG A 152 17.11 8.74 3.55
N LEU A 153 16.69 7.49 3.66
CA LEU A 153 17.31 6.36 2.96
C LEU A 153 16.90 6.36 1.48
N ILE A 154 15.60 6.46 1.21
CA ILE A 154 15.06 6.36 -0.15
C ILE A 154 15.36 7.59 -1.00
N ASN A 155 15.47 8.79 -0.42
CA ASN A 155 15.79 10.03 -1.15
C ASN A 155 17.23 10.07 -1.71
N LYS A 156 18.04 9.04 -1.44
CA LYS A 156 19.38 8.89 -2.03
C LYS A 156 19.34 8.07 -3.33
N LEU A 157 18.19 7.51 -3.67
CA LEU A 157 17.99 6.67 -4.84
C LEU A 157 17.28 7.47 -5.94
N ASP A 158 17.45 7.04 -7.18
CA ASP A 158 16.67 7.57 -8.31
C ASP A 158 15.20 7.16 -8.19
N VAL A 159 14.96 5.92 -7.74
CA VAL A 159 13.64 5.41 -7.40
C VAL A 159 13.69 4.69 -6.07
N GLY A 160 12.90 5.18 -5.12
CA GLY A 160 12.80 4.63 -3.78
C GLY A 160 11.36 4.29 -3.42
N ILE A 161 11.14 3.08 -2.91
CA ILE A 161 9.83 2.64 -2.40
C ILE A 161 9.90 2.60 -0.88
N PHE A 162 8.83 3.04 -0.22
CA PHE A 162 8.68 2.85 1.20
C PHE A 162 7.22 2.60 1.57
N PHE A 163 6.97 1.49 2.27
CA PHE A 163 5.69 1.24 2.95
C PHE A 163 5.94 0.68 4.34
N GLU A 164 5.16 1.14 5.31
CA GLU A 164 4.97 0.48 6.60
C GLU A 164 3.77 -0.46 6.51
N ALA A 165 3.79 -1.55 7.28
CA ALA A 165 2.70 -2.53 7.29
C ALA A 165 1.33 -1.93 7.67
N ASN A 166 1.27 -0.73 8.28
CA ASN A 166 0.03 -0.01 8.59
C ASN A 166 -0.61 0.67 7.36
N GLY A 167 0.02 0.60 6.18
CA GLY A 167 -0.50 1.18 4.94
C GLY A 167 -0.01 2.60 4.65
N HIS A 168 0.86 3.17 5.48
CA HIS A 168 1.52 4.44 5.19
C HIS A 168 2.74 4.18 4.29
N GLY A 169 2.84 4.90 3.18
CA GLY A 169 3.95 4.74 2.26
C GLY A 169 3.81 5.55 0.98
N SER A 170 4.86 5.52 0.16
CA SER A 170 4.92 6.10 -1.17
C SER A 170 5.94 5.38 -2.06
#